data_AF-A0A127B7Y2-F1
#
_entry.id   AF-A0A127B7Y2-F1
#
_cell.length_a   1.000
_cell.length_b   1.000
_cell.length_c   1.000
_cell.angle_alpha   90.00
_cell.angle_beta   90.00
_cell.angle_gamma   90.00
#
_symmetry.space_group_name_H-M   'P 1'
#
loop_
_entity.id
_entity.type
_entity.pdbx_description
1 polymer ?
#
loop_
_entity_poly.entity_id
_entity_poly.type
_entity_poly.pdbx_seq_one_letter_code
_entity_poly.pdbx_strand_id
1 'polypeptide(L)'
;MNAKSLLQLLIFLVILGLWYKIAWPIMDKTSIAIGSVGGILLHWALTNKGNRNIINIRPFSAGWRVLIYDMLLLSFLFALLKQSNFALLEAFKNNVQNLILLMSLIGAIGIDYGVEG
;
A
#
# COMPACT_ATOMS: atom_id res chain seq x y z
N MET A 1 10.84 17.77 -11.35
CA MET A 1 10.81 16.32 -11.13
C MET A 1 11.62 15.65 -12.23
N ASN A 2 12.51 14.74 -11.90
CA ASN A 2 13.23 13.96 -12.92
C ASN A 2 12.24 13.00 -13.61
N ALA A 3 12.48 12.61 -14.86
CA ALA A 3 11.57 11.75 -15.63
C ALA A 3 11.18 10.44 -14.90
N LYS A 4 12.12 9.88 -14.11
CA LYS A 4 11.88 8.70 -13.25
C LYS A 4 10.80 8.95 -12.19
N SER A 5 10.81 10.12 -11.56
CA SER A 5 9.85 10.51 -10.52
C SER A 5 8.44 10.76 -11.10
N LEU A 6 8.34 11.26 -12.33
CA LEU A 6 7.06 11.39 -13.02
C LEU A 6 6.45 10.02 -13.36
N LEU A 7 7.26 9.09 -13.87
CA LEU A 7 6.81 7.73 -14.16
C LEU A 7 6.31 7.02 -12.89
N GLN A 8 7.04 7.14 -11.77
CA GLN A 8 6.60 6.60 -10.48
C GLN A 8 5.26 7.19 -10.01
N LEU A 9 5.06 8.49 -10.20
CA LEU A 9 3.79 9.12 -9.87
C LEU A 9 2.64 8.60 -10.74
N LEU A 10 2.88 8.35 -12.04
CA LEU A 10 1.88 7.72 -12.90
C LEU A 10 1.55 6.29 -12.45
N ILE A 11 2.57 5.49 -12.10
CA ILE A 11 2.38 4.13 -11.56
C ILE A 11 1.56 4.19 -10.27
N PHE A 12 1.86 5.13 -9.38
CA PHE A 12 1.09 5.37 -8.15
C PHE A 12 -0.39 5.62 -8.43
N LEU A 13 -0.72 6.49 -9.38
CA LEU A 13 -2.11 6.77 -9.76
C LEU A 13 -2.83 5.53 -10.33
N VAL A 14 -2.12 4.73 -11.14
CA VAL A 14 -2.66 3.46 -11.65
C VAL A 14 -2.95 2.48 -10.52
N ILE A 15 -2.05 2.36 -9.55
CA ILE A 15 -2.24 1.48 -8.38
C ILE A 15 -3.39 1.96 -7.51
N LEU A 16 -3.54 3.27 -7.31
CA LEU A 16 -4.72 3.82 -6.63
C LEU A 16 -6.02 3.44 -7.34
N GLY A 17 -6.06 3.54 -8.66
CA GLY A 17 -7.21 3.11 -9.46
C GLY A 17 -7.51 1.61 -9.31
N LEU A 18 -6.48 0.76 -9.35
CA LEU A 18 -6.62 -0.68 -9.13
C LEU A 18 -7.12 -0.99 -7.71
N TRP A 19 -6.55 -0.35 -6.70
CA TRP A 19 -6.94 -0.51 -5.31
C TRP A 19 -8.40 -0.11 -5.11
N TYR A 20 -8.80 1.05 -5.64
CA TYR A 20 -10.18 1.51 -5.57
C TYR A 20 -11.13 0.52 -6.25
N LYS A 21 -10.76 -0.05 -7.39
CA LYS A 21 -11.61 -1.01 -8.10
C LYS A 21 -11.74 -2.35 -7.37
N ILE A 22 -10.66 -2.86 -6.79
CA ILE A 22 -10.57 -4.24 -6.29
C ILE A 22 -10.82 -4.30 -4.77
N ALA A 23 -10.18 -3.44 -3.99
CA ALA A 23 -10.21 -3.48 -2.52
C ALA A 23 -11.35 -2.66 -1.92
N TRP A 24 -11.75 -1.54 -2.53
CA TRP A 24 -12.81 -0.69 -1.98
C TRP A 24 -14.16 -1.42 -1.75
N PRO A 25 -14.64 -2.31 -2.63
CA PRO A 25 -15.93 -2.99 -2.45
C PRO A 25 -16.00 -3.87 -1.19
N ILE A 26 -14.85 -4.32 -0.68
CA ILE A 26 -14.76 -5.19 0.50
C ILE A 26 -14.32 -4.42 1.76
N MET A 27 -14.17 -3.10 1.64
CA MET A 27 -13.61 -2.26 2.67
C MET A 27 -14.67 -1.83 3.69
N ASP A 28 -14.34 -1.94 4.97
CA ASP A 28 -15.16 -1.41 6.06
C ASP A 28 -14.38 -0.39 6.90
N LYS A 29 -15.09 0.34 7.76
CA LYS A 29 -14.50 1.39 8.62
C LYS A 29 -13.34 0.88 9.48
N THR A 30 -13.45 -0.37 9.94
CA THR A 30 -12.44 -1.01 10.81
C THR A 30 -11.19 -1.31 10.00
N SER A 31 -11.35 -1.87 8.80
CA SER A 31 -10.24 -2.15 7.89
C SER A 31 -9.47 -0.88 7.50
N ILE A 32 -10.17 0.22 7.22
CA ILE A 32 -9.53 1.51 6.93
C ILE A 32 -8.80 2.06 8.16
N ALA A 33 -9.42 2.00 9.34
CA ALA A 33 -8.80 2.51 10.56
C ALA A 33 -7.54 1.73 10.92
N ILE A 34 -7.62 0.39 10.88
CA ILE A 34 -6.49 -0.50 11.13
C ILE A 34 -5.41 -0.32 10.07
N GLY A 35 -5.78 -0.23 8.80
CA GLY A 35 -4.83 -0.01 7.73
C GLY A 35 -4.16 1.37 7.80
N SER A 36 -4.87 2.40 8.26
CA SER A 36 -4.30 3.74 8.44
C SER A 36 -3.29 3.76 9.58
N VAL A 37 -3.65 3.26 10.77
CA VAL A 37 -2.76 3.22 11.94
C VAL A 37 -1.63 2.23 11.72
N GLY A 38 -1.96 1.01 11.31
CA GLY A 38 -1.01 -0.04 10.98
C GLY A 38 -0.08 0.37 9.86
N GLY A 39 -0.57 1.06 8.84
CA GLY A 39 0.24 1.57 7.72
C GLY A 39 1.30 2.56 8.19
N ILE A 40 0.95 3.49 9.07
CA ILE A 40 1.93 4.42 9.68
C ILE A 40 2.98 3.65 10.48
N LEU A 41 2.56 2.66 11.27
CA LEU A 41 3.47 1.84 12.07
C LEU A 41 4.40 0.99 11.20
N LEU A 42 3.86 0.35 10.16
CA LEU A 42 4.62 -0.40 9.16
C LEU A 42 5.62 0.50 8.44
N HIS A 43 5.15 1.68 8.05
CA HIS A 43 5.97 2.66 7.37
C HIS A 43 7.15 3.09 8.26
N TRP A 44 6.87 3.44 9.50
CA TRP A 44 7.90 3.78 10.47
C TRP A 44 8.89 2.63 10.72
N ALA A 45 8.38 1.41 10.91
CA ALA A 45 9.18 0.26 11.31
C ALA A 45 10.07 -0.29 10.18
N LEU A 46 9.54 -0.38 8.96
CA LEU A 46 10.18 -1.10 7.86
C LEU A 46 10.68 -0.16 6.75
N THR A 47 9.81 0.70 6.23
CA THR A 47 10.12 1.48 5.03
C THR A 47 10.75 2.83 5.34
N ASN A 48 10.71 3.30 6.59
CA ASN A 48 11.45 4.48 7.05
C ASN A 48 12.55 4.11 8.09
N LYS A 49 12.72 2.82 8.40
CA LYS A 49 13.75 2.25 9.30
C LYS A 49 13.93 3.02 10.63
N GLY A 50 12.86 3.52 11.21
CA GLY A 50 12.90 4.25 12.47
C GLY A 50 13.41 5.70 12.38
N ASN A 51 13.60 6.26 11.18
CA ASN A 51 13.84 7.69 11.04
C ASN A 51 12.63 8.46 11.60
N ARG A 52 12.86 9.23 12.66
CA ARG A 52 11.81 9.96 13.39
C ARG A 52 11.12 11.03 12.54
N ASN A 53 11.71 11.41 11.42
CA ASN A 53 11.19 12.45 10.54
C ASN A 53 10.10 11.97 9.56
N ILE A 54 9.11 11.20 10.03
CA ILE A 54 7.85 10.98 9.27
C ILE A 54 7.21 12.34 8.90
N ILE A 55 7.46 13.36 9.72
CA ILE A 55 6.97 14.73 9.57
C ILE A 55 7.50 15.42 8.29
N ASN A 56 8.64 14.97 7.72
CA ASN A 56 9.25 15.58 6.54
C ASN A 56 8.88 14.88 5.22
N ILE A 57 7.86 14.02 5.22
CA ILE A 57 7.34 13.38 4.03
C ILE A 57 6.60 14.42 3.17
N ARG A 58 7.25 14.89 2.09
CA ARG A 58 6.67 15.89 1.19
C ARG A 58 5.59 15.26 0.32
N PRO A 59 4.45 15.95 0.07
CA PRO A 59 3.44 15.46 -0.86
C PRO A 59 4.07 15.04 -2.20
N PHE A 60 3.63 13.90 -2.71
CA PHE A 60 4.09 13.30 -3.95
C PHE A 60 5.57 12.85 -4.00
N SER A 61 6.33 12.92 -2.90
CA SER A 61 7.64 12.25 -2.81
C SER A 61 7.50 10.72 -2.79
N ALA A 62 8.57 9.95 -3.04
CA ALA A 62 8.46 8.49 -2.95
C ALA A 62 8.18 8.04 -1.53
N GLY A 63 8.81 8.65 -0.51
CA GLY A 63 8.43 8.42 0.90
C GLY A 63 6.93 8.61 1.17
N TRP A 64 6.29 9.62 0.56
CA TRP A 64 4.85 9.84 0.68
C TRP A 64 4.04 8.74 0.00
N ARG A 65 4.42 8.36 -1.22
CA ARG A 65 3.75 7.28 -1.96
C ARG A 65 3.89 5.94 -1.23
N VAL A 66 5.07 5.64 -0.67
CA VAL A 66 5.32 4.44 0.14
C VAL A 66 4.43 4.42 1.39
N LEU A 67 4.32 5.53 2.11
CA LEU A 67 3.40 5.63 3.25
C LEU A 67 1.96 5.32 2.84
N ILE A 68 1.50 5.85 1.72
CA ILE A 68 0.17 5.56 1.20
C ILE A 68 0.05 4.08 0.82
N TYR A 69 1.03 3.48 0.11
CA TYR A 69 0.99 2.06 -0.20
C TYR A 69 0.95 1.18 1.06
N ASP A 70 1.69 1.52 2.10
CA ASP A 70 1.70 0.79 3.38
C ASP A 70 0.30 0.80 4.02
N MET A 71 -0.38 1.95 4.01
CA MET A 71 -1.76 2.08 4.49
C MET A 71 -2.76 1.29 3.63
N LEU A 72 -2.64 1.38 2.31
CA LEU A 72 -3.52 0.69 1.37
C LEU A 72 -3.34 -0.83 1.47
N LEU A 73 -2.11 -1.30 1.63
CA LEU A 73 -1.74 -2.69 1.80
C LEU A 73 -2.36 -3.26 3.08
N LEU A 74 -2.15 -2.61 4.23
CA LEU A 74 -2.70 -3.13 5.48
C LEU A 74 -4.23 -3.04 5.55
N SER A 75 -4.82 -2.00 4.98
CA SER A 75 -6.29 -1.91 4.85
C SER A 75 -6.83 -3.08 4.05
N PHE A 76 -6.21 -3.37 2.91
CA PHE A 76 -6.60 -4.46 2.02
C PHE A 76 -6.40 -5.84 2.64
N LEU A 77 -5.25 -6.09 3.26
CA LEU A 77 -4.96 -7.35 3.93
C LEU A 77 -5.95 -7.63 5.06
N PHE A 78 -6.27 -6.63 5.88
CA PHE A 78 -7.21 -6.81 6.97
C PHE A 78 -8.65 -7.02 6.47
N ALA A 79 -9.08 -6.27 5.44
CA ALA A 79 -10.38 -6.47 4.80
C ALA A 79 -10.51 -7.88 4.22
N LEU A 80 -9.49 -8.36 3.51
CA LEU A 80 -9.44 -9.72 2.98
C LEU A 80 -9.46 -10.77 4.07
N LEU A 81 -8.69 -10.58 5.14
CA LEU A 81 -8.65 -11.50 6.28
C LEU A 81 -10.05 -11.67 6.89
N LYS A 82 -10.78 -10.58 7.08
CA LYS A 82 -12.17 -10.62 7.56
C LYS A 82 -13.11 -11.31 6.58
N GLN A 83 -13.02 -10.99 5.30
CA GLN A 83 -13.90 -11.56 4.28
C GLN A 83 -13.68 -13.07 4.09
N SER A 84 -12.46 -13.54 4.29
CA SER A 84 -12.05 -14.93 4.08
C SER A 84 -12.16 -15.82 5.32
N ASN A 85 -12.84 -15.38 6.39
CA ASN A 85 -12.87 -16.10 7.67
C ASN A 85 -11.46 -16.49 8.17
N PHE A 86 -10.50 -15.57 8.01
CA PHE A 86 -9.09 -15.74 8.38
C PHE A 86 -8.28 -16.74 7.52
N ALA A 87 -8.82 -17.20 6.38
CA ALA A 87 -8.11 -18.06 5.42
C ALA A 87 -7.45 -17.23 4.29
N LEU A 88 -6.48 -16.37 4.64
CA LEU A 88 -5.87 -15.41 3.73
C LEU A 88 -5.25 -16.04 2.46
N LEU A 89 -4.63 -17.22 2.59
CA LEU A 89 -4.01 -17.92 1.47
C LEU A 89 -5.05 -18.33 0.41
N GLU A 90 -6.23 -18.77 0.84
CA GLU A 90 -7.32 -19.15 -0.06
C GLU A 90 -7.91 -17.92 -0.77
N ALA A 91 -8.00 -16.80 -0.06
CA ALA A 91 -8.48 -15.52 -0.60
C ALA A 91 -7.62 -15.01 -1.77
N PHE A 92 -6.31 -15.30 -1.76
CA PHE A 92 -5.41 -15.00 -2.87
C PHE A 92 -5.39 -16.07 -3.95
N LYS A 93 -5.34 -17.35 -3.56
CA LYS A 93 -5.30 -18.48 -4.49
C LYS A 93 -6.50 -18.48 -5.44
N ASN A 94 -7.68 -18.13 -4.93
CA ASN A 94 -8.93 -18.21 -5.68
C ASN A 94 -9.30 -16.90 -6.39
N ASN A 95 -8.53 -15.82 -6.21
CA ASN A 95 -8.83 -14.53 -6.83
C ASN A 95 -7.57 -13.86 -7.38
N VAL A 96 -7.41 -13.95 -8.70
CA VAL A 96 -6.29 -13.36 -9.45
C VAL A 96 -6.23 -11.83 -9.27
N GLN A 97 -7.37 -11.14 -9.14
CA GLN A 97 -7.37 -9.68 -8.93
C GLN A 97 -6.77 -9.32 -7.58
N ASN A 98 -7.07 -10.08 -6.53
CA ASN A 98 -6.47 -9.87 -5.20
C ASN A 98 -4.96 -10.08 -5.24
N LEU A 99 -4.49 -11.11 -5.95
CA LEU A 99 -3.07 -11.39 -6.11
C LEU A 99 -2.37 -10.27 -6.90
N ILE A 100 -2.96 -9.80 -8.00
CA ILE A 100 -2.42 -8.68 -8.79
C ILE A 100 -2.30 -7.43 -7.93
N LEU A 101 -3.32 -7.10 -7.14
CA LEU A 101 -3.28 -5.92 -6.28
C LEU A 101 -2.19 -6.06 -5.19
N LEU A 102 -2.09 -7.23 -4.56
CA LEU A 102 -1.05 -7.52 -3.56
C LEU A 102 0.35 -7.31 -4.15
N MET A 103 0.62 -7.93 -5.30
CA MET A 103 1.93 -7.85 -5.97
C MET A 103 2.23 -6.43 -6.45
N SER A 104 1.21 -5.69 -6.90
CA SER A 104 1.35 -4.29 -7.32
C SER A 104 1.73 -3.39 -6.16
N LEU A 105 1.09 -3.54 -5.01
CA LEU A 105 1.40 -2.75 -3.80
C LEU A 105 2.81 -3.05 -3.29
N ILE A 106 3.15 -4.33 -3.13
CA ILE A 106 4.49 -4.74 -2.64
C ILE A 106 5.57 -4.30 -3.63
N GLY A 107 5.35 -4.50 -4.93
CA GLY A 107 6.29 -4.08 -5.97
C GLY A 107 6.50 -2.57 -5.98
N ALA A 108 5.43 -1.79 -5.83
CA ALA A 108 5.51 -0.33 -5.81
C ALA A 108 6.20 0.20 -4.56
N ILE A 109 5.97 -0.40 -3.38
CA ILE A 109 6.74 -0.11 -2.17
C ILE A 109 8.23 -0.33 -2.44
N GLY A 110 8.60 -1.49 -3.00
CA GLY A 110 10.00 -1.81 -3.31
C GLY A 110 10.66 -0.83 -4.30
N ILE A 111 9.95 -0.48 -5.37
CA ILE A 111 10.45 0.45 -6.40
C ILE A 111 10.58 1.87 -5.85
N ASP A 112 9.55 2.39 -5.19
CA ASP A 112 9.57 3.77 -4.67
C ASP A 112 10.56 3.91 -3.50
N TYR A 113 10.72 2.86 -2.69
CA TYR A 113 11.74 2.83 -1.65
C TYR A 113 13.17 2.72 -2.21
N GLY A 114 13.39 1.85 -3.20
CA GLY A 114 14.73 1.59 -3.75
C GLY A 114 15.28 2.68 -4.67
N VAL A 115 14.44 3.60 -5.16
CA VAL A 115 14.86 4.70 -6.06
C VAL A 115 15.16 5.99 -5.29
N GLU A 116 14.70 6.12 -4.04
CA GLU A 116 15.09 7.22 -3.12
C GLU A 116 16.20 6.82 -2.12
N GLY A 117 16.64 5.54 -2.14
CA GLY A 117 17.77 5.02 -1.36
C GLY A 117 19.13 5.24 -2.02
#